data_AF-A0A812XPG1-F1
#
_entry.id   AF-A0A812XPG1-F1
#
_cell.length_a   1.000
_cell.length_b   1.000
_cell.length_c   1.000
_cell.angle_alpha   90.00
_cell.angle_beta   90.00
_cell.angle_gamma   90.00
#
_symmetry.space_group_name_H-M   'P 1'
#
loop_
_entity.id
_entity.type
_entity.pdbx_description
1 polymer ?
#
loop_
_entity_poly.entity_id
_entity_poly.type
_entity_poly.pdbx_seq_one_letter_code
_entity_poly.pdbx_strand_id
1 'polypeptide(L)'
;MVQGLGKDHLLKHDTPPHRPKPPASGLRWPSAALPSHHTKTPVRTEDDLLYMRTLPTFNEMLRASDAEALLSFLTVPYIRMPLVMAFFTTGDRVNSLFDRGLQEILEAVVLEPGKLLEPTHWSDAP
;
A
#
# COMPACT_ATOMS: atom_id res chain seq x y z
N MET A 1 -63.42 -16.50 17.09
CA MET A 1 -62.50 -17.12 18.06
C MET A 1 -61.09 -16.79 17.61
N VAL A 2 -60.41 -15.93 18.39
CA VAL A 2 -58.95 -15.67 18.55
C VAL A 2 -57.96 -16.14 17.46
N GLN A 3 -57.23 -15.20 16.82
CA GLN A 3 -55.80 -14.84 17.01
C GLN A 3 -54.83 -15.73 16.19
N GLY A 4 -53.76 -15.27 15.53
CA GLY A 4 -53.09 -13.96 15.47
C GLY A 4 -52.08 -13.96 14.30
N LEU A 5 -51.87 -12.79 13.69
CA LEU A 5 -50.60 -12.05 13.72
C LEU A 5 -49.53 -12.54 12.71
N GLY A 6 -49.57 -11.96 11.50
CA GLY A 6 -48.43 -11.91 10.58
C GLY A 6 -48.15 -10.45 10.24
N LYS A 7 -47.65 -9.70 11.22
CA LYS A 7 -47.00 -8.42 10.98
C LYS A 7 -45.54 -8.72 10.56
N ASP A 8 -44.89 -7.74 9.95
CA ASP A 8 -43.42 -7.65 9.80
C ASP A 8 -42.88 -8.45 8.59
N HIS A 9 -42.91 -7.95 7.35
CA HIS A 9 -42.03 -6.91 6.81
C HIS A 9 -40.63 -6.88 7.49
N LEU A 10 -39.59 -7.16 6.71
CA LEU A 10 -38.16 -7.32 7.07
C LEU A 10 -37.74 -8.70 7.61
N LEU A 11 -37.27 -9.56 6.71
CA LEU A 11 -35.95 -10.16 6.90
C LEU A 11 -35.15 -10.03 5.61
N LYS A 12 -34.25 -9.05 5.62
CA LYS A 12 -33.10 -8.95 4.73
C LYS A 12 -32.32 -10.25 4.90
N HIS A 13 -32.15 -11.03 3.84
CA HIS A 13 -31.17 -12.11 3.88
C HIS A 13 -29.79 -11.45 4.02
N ASP A 14 -29.24 -11.56 5.22
CA ASP A 14 -27.86 -11.23 5.59
C ASP A 14 -26.91 -11.95 4.63
N THR A 15 -26.49 -11.24 3.59
CA THR A 15 -25.25 -11.58 2.90
C THR A 15 -24.16 -11.15 3.87
N PRO A 16 -23.31 -12.05 4.41
CA PRO A 16 -22.21 -11.62 5.24
C PRO A 16 -21.41 -10.58 4.43
N PRO A 17 -21.01 -9.44 5.02
CA PRO A 17 -20.15 -8.52 4.30
C PRO A 17 -18.91 -9.33 3.96
N HIS A 18 -18.74 -9.66 2.68
CA HIS A 18 -17.56 -10.31 2.18
C HIS A 18 -16.46 -9.28 2.37
N ARG A 19 -15.87 -9.21 3.58
CA ARG A 19 -14.73 -8.35 3.85
C ARG A 19 -13.72 -8.78 2.79
N PRO A 20 -13.38 -7.90 1.82
CA PRO A 20 -12.45 -8.28 0.78
C PRO A 20 -11.21 -8.78 1.51
N LYS A 21 -10.77 -10.00 1.17
CA LYS A 21 -9.52 -10.52 1.73
C LYS A 21 -8.47 -9.45 1.43
N PRO A 22 -7.73 -8.97 2.45
CA PRO A 22 -6.76 -7.92 2.21
C PRO A 22 -5.80 -8.42 1.11
N PRO A 23 -5.42 -7.56 0.15
CA PRO A 23 -4.41 -7.89 -0.84
C PRO A 23 -3.15 -8.47 -0.16
N ALA A 24 -2.37 -9.25 -0.89
CA ALA A 24 -1.15 -9.91 -0.37
C ALA A 24 -0.16 -8.95 0.32
N SER A 25 -0.30 -7.66 0.05
CA SER A 25 0.39 -6.50 0.65
C SER A 25 -0.01 -6.17 2.09
N GLY A 26 -1.14 -6.70 2.60
CA GLY A 26 -1.63 -6.39 3.94
C GLY A 26 -2.20 -4.98 4.11
N LEU A 27 -2.30 -4.20 3.03
CA LEU A 27 -2.98 -2.90 3.00
C LEU A 27 -4.49 -3.09 2.81
N ARG A 28 -5.29 -2.21 3.41
CA ARG A 28 -6.76 -2.27 3.28
C ARG A 28 -7.21 -1.89 1.86
N TRP A 29 -6.48 -0.98 1.22
CA TRP A 29 -6.82 -0.38 -0.07
C TRP A 29 -5.62 -0.51 -1.04
N PRO A 30 -5.87 -0.53 -2.37
CA PRO A 30 -4.80 -0.39 -3.34
C PRO A 30 -4.09 0.96 -3.13
N SER A 31 -2.76 0.95 -3.19
CA SER A 31 -1.89 2.09 -2.87
C SER A 31 -0.82 2.23 -3.94
N ALA A 32 -0.52 3.43 -4.42
CA ALA A 32 0.63 3.61 -5.33
C ALA A 32 1.98 3.45 -4.60
N ALA A 33 2.00 3.53 -3.26
CA ALA A 33 3.17 3.28 -2.42
C ALA A 33 3.46 1.79 -2.20
N LEU A 34 2.82 0.91 -2.97
CA LEU A 34 2.99 -0.54 -2.91
C LEU A 34 4.01 -0.96 -3.98
N PRO A 35 5.19 -1.49 -3.59
CA PRO A 35 6.26 -1.77 -4.57
C PRO A 35 5.83 -2.80 -5.61
N SER A 36 4.94 -3.72 -5.23
CA SER A 36 4.36 -4.74 -6.13
C SER A 36 3.57 -4.17 -7.32
N HIS A 37 3.13 -2.90 -7.27
CA HIS A 37 2.45 -2.28 -8.41
C HIS A 37 3.40 -1.86 -9.53
N HIS A 38 4.68 -1.72 -9.20
CA HIS A 38 5.72 -1.24 -10.13
C HIS A 38 6.66 -2.38 -10.58
N THR A 39 6.44 -3.59 -10.08
CA THR A 39 7.27 -4.76 -10.35
C THR A 39 6.46 -5.90 -10.98
N LYS A 40 7.14 -6.80 -11.68
CA LYS A 40 6.50 -7.97 -12.32
C LYS A 40 6.14 -9.07 -11.34
N THR A 41 6.86 -9.16 -10.22
CA THR A 41 6.59 -10.14 -9.17
C THR A 41 6.16 -9.41 -7.90
N PRO A 42 5.39 -10.09 -7.02
CA PRO A 42 5.08 -9.56 -5.70
C PRO A 42 6.36 -9.26 -4.91
N VAL A 43 6.33 -8.17 -4.16
CA VAL A 43 7.42 -7.68 -3.30
C VAL A 43 6.88 -7.54 -1.88
N ARG A 44 7.48 -8.28 -0.95
CA ARG A 44 7.16 -8.24 0.49
C ARG A 44 8.25 -7.53 1.27
N THR A 45 9.51 -7.79 0.94
CA THR A 45 10.70 -7.24 1.60
C THR A 45 11.67 -6.67 0.58
N GLU A 46 12.67 -5.94 1.07
CA GLU A 46 13.74 -5.39 0.23
C GLU A 46 14.56 -6.51 -0.47
N ASP A 47 14.81 -7.63 0.21
CA ASP A 47 15.40 -8.84 -0.40
C ASP A 47 14.73 -9.25 -1.73
N ASP A 48 13.40 -9.13 -1.85
CA ASP A 48 12.69 -9.52 -3.08
C ASP A 48 13.06 -8.63 -4.27
N LEU A 49 13.48 -7.39 -4.01
CA LEU A 49 13.93 -6.42 -5.02
C LEU A 49 15.38 -6.66 -5.43
N LEU A 50 16.26 -6.99 -4.47
CA LEU A 50 17.69 -7.22 -4.71
C LEU A 50 17.96 -8.33 -5.73
N TYR A 51 17.13 -9.38 -5.75
CA TYR A 51 17.27 -10.49 -6.69
C TYR A 51 16.53 -10.26 -8.02
N MET A 52 15.86 -9.11 -8.20
CA MET A 52 15.05 -8.84 -9.37
C MET A 52 15.91 -8.39 -10.55
N ARG A 53 15.86 -9.14 -11.65
CA ARG A 53 16.71 -8.85 -12.84
C ARG A 53 16.35 -7.56 -13.57
N THR A 54 15.11 -7.10 -13.45
CA THR A 54 14.60 -5.93 -14.18
C THR A 54 13.72 -5.11 -13.26
N LEU A 55 14.12 -3.86 -13.02
CA LEU A 55 13.37 -2.87 -12.27
C LEU A 55 12.78 -1.80 -13.21
N PRO A 56 11.69 -1.12 -12.81
CA PRO A 56 11.11 -0.04 -13.60
C PRO A 56 12.07 1.14 -13.69
N THR A 57 12.16 1.78 -14.87
CA THR A 57 12.98 2.97 -15.10
C THR A 57 12.20 4.28 -15.05
N PHE A 58 10.86 4.21 -14.91
CA PHE A 58 9.96 5.37 -14.86
C PHE A 58 10.18 6.34 -16.02
N ASN A 59 10.02 5.84 -17.26
CA ASN A 59 10.31 6.60 -18.49
C ASN A 59 11.76 7.12 -18.54
N GLU A 60 12.72 6.28 -18.13
CA GLU A 60 14.15 6.61 -18.04
C GLU A 60 14.49 7.78 -17.08
N MET A 61 13.54 8.20 -16.23
CA MET A 61 13.78 9.22 -15.21
C MET A 61 14.66 8.70 -14.06
N LEU A 62 14.63 7.39 -13.80
CA LEU A 62 15.46 6.76 -12.77
C LEU A 62 16.40 5.72 -13.38
N ARG A 63 17.62 5.68 -12.85
CA ARG A 63 18.54 4.56 -13.08
C ARG A 63 18.04 3.34 -12.31
N ALA A 64 18.47 2.14 -12.72
CA ALA A 64 18.11 0.90 -12.04
C ALA A 64 18.41 0.93 -10.53
N SER A 65 19.57 1.48 -10.12
CA SER A 65 19.94 1.63 -8.71
C SER A 65 19.04 2.59 -7.94
N ASP A 66 18.57 3.65 -8.59
CA ASP A 66 17.67 4.64 -7.98
C ASP A 66 16.27 4.05 -7.82
N ALA A 67 15.81 3.29 -8.82
CA ALA A 67 14.55 2.57 -8.76
C ALA A 67 14.57 1.50 -7.65
N GLU A 68 15.68 0.75 -7.53
CA GLU A 68 15.87 -0.24 -6.46
C GLU A 68 15.79 0.42 -5.08
N ALA A 69 16.51 1.52 -4.87
CA ALA A 69 16.50 2.26 -3.62
C ALA A 69 15.11 2.79 -3.27
N LEU A 70 14.43 3.43 -4.24
CA LEU A 70 13.09 3.97 -4.06
C LEU A 70 12.10 2.87 -3.68
N LEU A 71 12.07 1.76 -4.43
CA LEU A 71 11.18 0.64 -4.15
C LEU A 71 11.49 -0.03 -2.80
N SER A 72 12.76 -0.08 -2.42
CA SER A 72 13.19 -0.58 -1.12
C SER A 72 12.66 0.27 0.02
N PHE A 73 12.64 1.61 -0.13
CA PHE A 73 12.02 2.51 0.85
C PHE A 73 10.53 2.25 1.02
N LEU A 74 9.84 1.80 -0.03
CA LEU A 74 8.42 1.43 0.06
C LEU A 74 8.19 0.17 0.92
N THR A 75 9.21 -0.66 1.14
CA THR A 75 9.08 -1.87 1.98
C THR A 75 9.11 -1.57 3.49
N VAL A 76 9.55 -0.38 3.91
CA VAL A 76 9.72 0.01 5.33
C VAL A 76 8.66 1.02 5.80
N PRO A 77 7.44 0.60 6.19
CA PRO A 77 6.27 1.47 6.30
C PRO A 77 6.43 2.68 7.25
N TYR A 78 7.20 2.55 8.32
CA TYR A 78 7.35 3.61 9.33
C TYR A 78 8.30 4.74 8.93
N ILE A 79 9.38 4.40 8.24
CA ILE A 79 10.41 5.34 7.80
C ILE A 79 10.32 5.62 6.29
N ARG A 80 9.32 5.05 5.61
CA ARG A 80 9.05 5.27 4.18
C ARG A 80 8.94 6.74 3.85
N MET A 81 8.10 7.49 4.57
CA MET A 81 7.86 8.90 4.29
C MET A 81 9.14 9.74 4.32
N PRO A 82 9.95 9.75 5.40
CA PRO A 82 11.18 10.53 5.40
C PRO A 82 12.19 10.07 4.34
N LEU A 83 12.30 8.76 4.07
CA LEU A 83 13.24 8.23 3.06
C LEU A 83 12.85 8.65 1.63
N VAL A 84 11.57 8.52 1.27
CA VAL A 84 11.06 8.90 -0.05
C VAL A 84 11.13 10.42 -0.24
N MET A 85 10.79 11.20 0.79
CA MET A 85 10.95 12.66 0.72
C MET A 85 12.41 13.05 0.51
N ALA A 86 13.33 12.49 1.31
CA ALA A 86 14.77 12.75 1.16
C ALA A 86 15.28 12.35 -0.23
N PHE A 87 14.79 11.25 -0.80
CA PHE A 87 15.15 10.80 -2.15
C PHE A 87 14.87 11.86 -3.22
N PHE A 88 13.72 12.55 -3.16
CA PHE A 88 13.36 13.55 -4.16
C PHE A 88 13.92 14.95 -3.87
N THR A 89 14.48 15.21 -2.68
CA THR A 89 15.01 16.56 -2.34
C THR A 89 16.32 16.94 -3.02
N THR A 90 17.02 15.98 -3.65
CA THR A 90 18.24 16.27 -4.43
C THR A 90 17.88 16.87 -5.79
N GLY A 91 18.63 17.88 -6.26
CA GLY A 91 18.31 18.65 -7.47
C GLY A 91 18.03 17.81 -8.72
N ASP A 92 18.81 16.76 -8.97
CA ASP A 92 18.63 15.89 -10.15
C ASP A 92 17.33 15.07 -10.08
N ARG A 93 16.92 14.67 -8.87
CA ARG A 93 15.75 13.79 -8.66
C ARG A 93 14.44 14.56 -8.55
N VAL A 94 14.45 15.85 -8.22
CA VAL A 94 13.23 16.68 -8.34
C VAL A 94 12.68 16.62 -9.77
N ASN A 95 13.57 16.65 -10.77
CA ASN A 95 13.16 16.56 -12.18
C ASN A 95 12.55 15.20 -12.53
N SER A 96 12.87 14.12 -11.81
CA SER A 96 12.24 12.81 -12.05
C SER A 96 10.72 12.85 -11.82
N LEU A 97 10.21 13.80 -11.04
CA LEU A 97 8.77 13.99 -10.80
C LEU A 97 7.99 14.48 -12.03
N PHE A 98 8.62 14.69 -13.20
CA PHE A 98 7.87 14.80 -14.46
C PHE A 98 7.14 13.49 -14.81
N ASP A 99 7.65 12.34 -14.33
CA ASP A 99 6.97 11.05 -14.50
C ASP A 99 5.75 10.95 -13.58
N ARG A 100 4.62 10.55 -14.16
CA ARG A 100 3.35 10.43 -13.44
C ARG A 100 3.37 9.33 -12.38
N GLY A 101 4.06 8.22 -12.65
CA GLY A 101 4.17 7.11 -11.69
C GLY A 101 4.93 7.53 -10.42
N LEU A 102 5.99 8.34 -10.58
CA LEU A 102 6.73 8.89 -9.44
C LEU A 102 5.92 9.91 -8.64
N GLN A 103 5.10 10.74 -9.31
CA GLN A 103 4.16 11.63 -8.62
C GLN A 103 3.15 10.83 -7.78
N GLU A 104 2.58 9.76 -8.35
CA GLU A 104 1.59 8.93 -7.66
C GLU A 104 2.20 8.20 -6.46
N ILE A 105 3.44 7.72 -6.57
CA ILE A 105 4.17 7.14 -5.43
C ILE A 105 4.34 8.19 -4.32
N LEU A 106 4.82 9.39 -4.66
CA LEU A 106 5.04 10.44 -3.67
C LEU A 106 3.74 10.87 -3.00
N GLU A 107 2.69 11.07 -3.79
CA GLU A 107 1.34 11.39 -3.33
C GLU A 107 0.83 10.31 -2.37
N ALA A 108 0.95 9.04 -2.75
CA ALA A 108 0.53 7.93 -1.90
C ALA A 108 1.31 7.86 -0.59
N VAL A 109 2.62 8.06 -0.63
CA VAL A 109 3.46 8.01 0.58
C VAL A 109 3.11 9.12 1.58
N VAL A 110 2.77 10.32 1.11
CA VAL A 110 2.52 11.48 1.95
C VAL A 110 1.06 11.57 2.39
N LEU A 111 0.11 11.18 1.53
CA LEU A 111 -1.31 11.43 1.75
C LEU A 111 -2.11 10.18 2.15
N GLU A 112 -1.66 8.96 1.79
CA GLU A 112 -2.44 7.78 2.14
C GLU A 112 -2.30 7.43 3.62
N PRO A 113 -3.41 7.08 4.28
CA PRO A 113 -3.36 6.64 5.66
C PRO A 113 -2.60 5.33 5.79
N GLY A 114 -1.58 5.32 6.64
CA GLY A 114 -0.83 4.11 6.98
C GLY A 114 -1.70 3.03 7.61
N LYS A 115 -1.23 1.78 7.58
CA LYS A 115 -1.87 0.68 8.30
C LYS A 115 -1.79 0.97 9.80
N LEU A 116 -2.94 1.12 10.45
CA LEU A 116 -3.01 1.14 11.91
C LEU A 116 -2.51 -0.22 12.43
N LEU A 117 -1.39 -0.22 13.15
CA LEU A 117 -0.98 -1.40 13.91
C LEU A 117 -1.81 -1.42 15.18
N GLU A 118 -2.84 -2.25 15.18
CA GLU A 118 -3.54 -2.60 16.42
C GLU A 118 -2.53 -3.30 17.34
N PRO A 119 -2.37 -2.85 18.60
CA PRO A 119 -1.58 -3.58 19.57
C PRO A 119 -2.17 -4.98 19.71
N THR A 120 -1.38 -6.00 19.39
CA THR A 120 -1.85 -7.40 19.40
C THR A 120 -2.10 -7.93 20.82
N HIS A 121 -1.83 -7.13 21.87
CA HIS A 121 -1.79 -7.54 23.28
C HIS A 121 -2.62 -6.70 24.24
N TRP A 122 -3.59 -5.87 23.81
CA TRP A 122 -4.39 -5.11 24.80
C TRP A 122 -5.21 -6.03 25.74
N SER A 123 -5.42 -7.29 25.37
CA SER A 123 -6.08 -8.31 26.19
C SER A 123 -5.18 -9.04 27.19
N ASP A 124 -3.86 -8.83 27.16
CA ASP A 124 -2.90 -9.51 28.05
C ASP A 124 -2.35 -8.58 29.15
N ALA A 125 -3.08 -7.51 29.48
CA ALA A 125 -2.81 -6.73 30.69
C ALA A 125 -3.25 -7.55 31.92
N PRO A 126 -2.41 -7.70 32.96
CA PRO A 126 -2.78 -8.40 34.19
C PRO A 126 -3.92 -7.74 34.95
#